data_AF-A0A7S0D5X4-F1
#
_entry.id   AF-A0A7S0D5X4-F1
#
_cell.length_a   1.000
_cell.length_b   1.000
_cell.length_c   1.000
_cell.angle_alpha   90.00
_cell.angle_beta   90.00
_cell.angle_gamma   90.00
#
_symmetry.space_group_name_H-M   'P 1'
#
loop_
_entity.id
_entity.type
_entity.pdbx_description
1 polymer ?
#
loop_
_entity_poly.entity_id
_entity_poly.type
_entity_poly.pdbx_seq_one_letter_code
_entity_poly.pdbx_strand_id
1 'polypeptide(L)'
;PGQGGGEGGGPVRRVVAKLNLDGNFKKTKKKIHWLSNSSLLDENRVDLTIRTYGPLLSKDKPEDDDDISDLVIRDGYREEIAFGDRNLRSISPGLIFQLERWGFYRVDSVKEAGKASP
;
A
#
# COMPACT_ATOMS: atom_id res chain seq x y z
N PRO A 1 -9.33 -22.90 -38.86
CA PRO A 1 -9.97 -21.67 -39.39
C PRO A 1 -10.64 -20.88 -38.27
N GLY A 2 -10.17 -19.64 -38.06
CA GLY A 2 -10.61 -18.75 -36.99
C GLY A 2 -9.43 -18.05 -36.34
N GLN A 3 -8.73 -17.23 -37.11
CA GLN A 3 -7.83 -16.21 -36.60
C GLN A 3 -8.63 -15.23 -35.73
N GLY A 4 -8.07 -14.88 -34.59
CA GLY A 4 -8.54 -13.79 -33.73
C GLY A 4 -7.35 -13.28 -32.92
N GLY A 5 -6.54 -12.43 -33.54
CA GLY A 5 -5.54 -11.64 -32.81
C GLY A 5 -6.26 -10.68 -31.86
N GLY A 6 -5.85 -10.70 -30.60
CA GLY A 6 -6.28 -9.73 -29.59
C GLY A 6 -5.10 -9.47 -28.65
N GLU A 7 -4.70 -8.20 -28.57
CA GLU A 7 -3.59 -7.70 -27.78
C GLU A 7 -3.69 -8.15 -26.31
N GLY A 8 -2.72 -8.95 -25.86
CA GLY A 8 -2.67 -9.48 -24.51
C GLY A 8 -2.08 -8.45 -23.53
N GLY A 9 -2.94 -7.70 -22.84
CA GLY A 9 -2.47 -6.67 -21.88
C GLY A 9 -3.49 -6.24 -20.82
N GLY A 10 -4.44 -7.11 -20.44
CA GLY A 10 -5.41 -6.79 -19.39
C GLY A 10 -4.83 -6.92 -17.96
N PRO A 11 -5.43 -6.27 -16.95
CA PRO A 11 -4.99 -6.38 -15.56
C PRO A 11 -5.12 -7.81 -15.04
N VAL A 12 -4.10 -8.27 -14.31
CA VAL A 12 -4.11 -9.59 -13.66
C VAL A 12 -5.22 -9.63 -12.60
N ARG A 13 -6.11 -10.63 -12.68
CA ARG A 13 -7.26 -10.76 -11.77
C ARG A 13 -7.06 -11.77 -10.65
N ARG A 14 -6.23 -12.79 -10.86
CA ARG A 14 -6.02 -13.88 -9.89
C ARG A 14 -4.67 -14.55 -10.11
N VAL A 15 -4.04 -14.96 -9.01
CA VAL A 15 -2.86 -15.83 -8.99
C VAL A 15 -3.23 -17.13 -8.29
N VAL A 16 -2.86 -18.27 -8.87
CA VAL A 16 -3.03 -19.60 -8.26
C VAL A 16 -1.65 -20.13 -7.91
N ALA A 17 -1.46 -20.54 -6.66
CA ALA A 17 -0.20 -21.07 -6.15
C ALA A 17 -0.43 -22.39 -5.42
N LYS A 18 0.60 -23.23 -5.35
CA LYS A 18 0.59 -24.50 -4.61
C LYS A 18 1.58 -24.43 -3.45
N LEU A 19 1.13 -24.80 -2.26
CA LEU A 19 1.98 -24.95 -1.08
C LEU A 19 3.01 -26.07 -1.31
N ASN A 20 4.28 -25.79 -1.03
CA ASN A 20 5.38 -26.75 -1.15
C ASN A 20 6.14 -26.83 0.18
N LEU A 21 5.68 -27.72 1.08
CA LEU A 21 6.26 -27.89 2.41
C LEU A 21 7.63 -28.57 2.38
N ASP A 22 7.88 -29.42 1.39
CA ASP A 22 9.17 -30.12 1.20
C ASP A 22 10.24 -29.22 0.54
N GLY A 23 9.90 -27.97 0.22
CA GLY A 23 10.78 -27.03 -0.45
C GLY A 23 11.89 -26.49 0.45
N ASN A 24 13.08 -26.29 -0.13
CA ASN A 24 14.18 -25.63 0.58
C ASN A 24 14.02 -24.10 0.55
N PHE A 25 13.55 -23.52 1.67
CA PHE A 25 13.31 -22.07 1.79
C PHE A 25 14.56 -21.19 1.53
N LYS A 26 15.78 -21.73 1.69
CA LYS A 26 17.03 -20.98 1.40
C LYS A 26 17.21 -20.72 -0.09
N LYS A 27 16.59 -21.54 -0.95
CA LYS A 27 16.62 -21.35 -2.42
C LYS A 27 15.56 -20.35 -2.90
N THR A 28 14.64 -19.93 -2.04
CA THR A 28 13.57 -18.98 -2.36
C THR A 28 14.11 -17.55 -2.43
N LYS A 29 14.27 -17.02 -3.65
CA LYS A 29 14.85 -15.69 -3.91
C LYS A 29 13.91 -14.52 -3.58
N LYS A 30 12.60 -14.71 -3.72
CA LYS A 30 11.59 -13.67 -3.55
C LYS A 30 10.71 -13.99 -2.36
N LYS A 31 10.49 -13.01 -1.50
CA LYS A 31 9.61 -13.10 -0.33
C LYS A 31 8.57 -12.00 -0.43
N ILE A 32 7.34 -12.32 -0.10
CA ILE A 32 6.19 -11.41 -0.14
C ILE A 32 5.54 -11.33 1.24
N HIS A 33 4.91 -10.20 1.55
CA HIS A 33 3.89 -10.13 2.61
C HIS A 33 2.54 -10.51 1.99
N TRP A 34 1.62 -11.00 2.80
CA TRP A 34 0.28 -11.38 2.36
C TRP A 34 -0.71 -11.21 3.50
N LEU A 35 -1.98 -10.99 3.15
CA LEU A 35 -3.10 -11.00 4.08
C LEU A 35 -4.00 -12.19 3.74
N SER A 36 -4.48 -12.86 4.78
CA SER A 36 -5.41 -13.98 4.63
C SER A 36 -6.80 -13.47 4.23
N ASN A 37 -7.43 -14.15 3.27
CA ASN A 37 -8.85 -13.97 2.95
C ASN A 37 -9.71 -15.08 3.57
N SER A 38 -9.29 -15.62 4.71
CA SER A 38 -10.08 -16.61 5.46
C SER A 38 -11.41 -15.99 5.88
N SER A 39 -12.46 -16.80 6.02
CA SER A 39 -13.72 -16.40 6.66
C SER A 39 -13.81 -16.87 8.12
N LEU A 40 -12.80 -17.59 8.61
CA LEU A 40 -12.81 -18.25 9.94
C LEU A 40 -12.54 -17.31 11.11
N LEU A 41 -12.34 -16.03 10.84
CA LEU A 41 -11.98 -15.02 11.80
C LEU A 41 -12.81 -13.79 11.43
N ASP A 42 -13.61 -13.31 12.37
CA ASP A 42 -14.40 -12.10 12.15
C ASP A 42 -13.46 -10.91 11.88
N GLU A 43 -13.86 -10.04 10.96
CA GLU A 43 -13.13 -8.81 10.61
C GLU A 43 -11.64 -9.03 10.25
N ASN A 44 -11.35 -10.03 9.41
CA ASN A 44 -9.98 -10.41 9.04
C ASN A 44 -9.07 -9.35 8.43
N ARG A 45 -9.65 -8.22 8.06
CA ARG A 45 -8.93 -7.11 7.48
C ARG A 45 -9.45 -5.79 8.02
N VAL A 46 -8.63 -4.78 7.90
CA VAL A 46 -8.96 -3.38 8.14
C VAL A 46 -8.87 -2.65 6.82
N ASP A 47 -9.83 -1.79 6.54
CA ASP A 47 -9.72 -0.87 5.42
C ASP A 47 -8.79 0.26 5.82
N LEU A 48 -7.76 0.49 5.02
CA LEU A 48 -6.75 1.50 5.26
C LEU A 48 -6.78 2.54 4.15
N THR A 49 -6.59 3.79 4.54
CA THR A 49 -6.18 4.87 3.63
C THR A 49 -4.71 5.17 3.93
N ILE A 50 -3.82 4.73 3.06
CA ILE A 50 -2.39 4.94 3.19
C ILE A 50 -2.05 6.27 2.52
N ARG A 51 -1.47 7.19 3.29
CA ARG A 51 -0.96 8.46 2.80
C ARG A 51 0.56 8.45 2.80
N THR A 52 1.13 8.64 1.62
CA THR A 52 2.57 8.70 1.42
C THR A 52 2.96 10.12 1.05
N TYR A 53 3.95 10.66 1.76
CA TYR A 53 4.46 12.01 1.56
C TYR A 53 5.91 11.91 1.10
N GLY A 54 6.18 12.46 -0.08
CA GLY A 54 7.50 12.69 -0.63
C GLY A 54 7.96 14.14 -0.39
N PRO A 55 9.06 14.55 -1.05
CA PRO A 55 9.54 15.93 -0.99
C PRO A 55 8.49 16.91 -1.55
N LEU A 56 8.40 18.09 -0.95
CA LEU A 56 7.50 19.15 -1.41
C LEU A 56 8.10 19.99 -2.53
N LEU A 57 9.43 20.13 -2.52
CA LEU A 57 10.18 20.93 -3.48
C LEU A 57 11.18 20.04 -4.22
N SER A 58 11.41 20.36 -5.49
CA SER A 58 12.41 19.71 -6.35
C SER A 58 13.85 20.16 -6.07
N LYS A 59 14.00 21.26 -5.34
CA LYS A 59 15.28 21.86 -4.96
C LYS A 59 15.33 22.06 -3.45
N ASP A 60 16.37 21.53 -2.81
CA ASP A 60 16.54 21.59 -1.36
C ASP A 60 16.75 23.02 -0.84
N LYS A 61 17.33 23.89 -1.68
CA LYS A 61 17.63 25.29 -1.37
C LYS A 61 17.24 26.17 -2.55
N PRO A 62 16.05 26.78 -2.53
CA PRO A 62 15.69 27.83 -3.47
C PRO A 62 16.64 29.03 -3.34
N GLU A 63 16.94 29.66 -4.47
CA GLU A 63 17.71 30.90 -4.56
C GLU A 63 16.77 32.10 -4.74
N ASP A 64 17.28 33.32 -4.60
CA ASP A 64 16.47 34.55 -4.61
C ASP A 64 15.74 34.81 -5.94
N ASP A 65 16.21 34.21 -7.04
CA ASP A 65 15.64 34.32 -8.38
C ASP A 65 14.70 33.16 -8.77
N ASP A 66 14.54 32.16 -7.90
CA ASP A 66 13.62 31.04 -8.14
C ASP A 66 12.15 31.44 -7.87
N ASP A 67 11.23 31.06 -8.77
CA ASP A 67 9.80 31.01 -8.43
C ASP A 67 9.50 29.71 -7.68
N ILE A 68 9.13 29.83 -6.41
CA ILE A 68 8.76 28.68 -5.56
C ILE A 68 7.67 27.83 -6.21
N SER A 69 6.73 28.44 -6.94
CA SER A 69 5.64 27.75 -7.61
C SER A 69 6.14 26.73 -8.64
N ASP A 70 7.27 27.02 -9.28
CA ASP A 70 7.91 26.14 -10.27
C ASP A 70 8.69 24.99 -9.62
N LEU A 71 9.06 25.16 -8.34
CA LEU A 71 9.79 24.14 -7.59
C LEU A 71 8.86 23.10 -6.94
N VAL A 72 7.56 23.35 -6.84
CA VAL A 72 6.59 22.47 -6.17
C VAL A 72 6.46 21.12 -6.89
N ILE A 73 6.71 20.03 -6.16
CA ILE A 73 6.48 18.67 -6.63
C ILE A 73 5.00 18.31 -6.46
N ARG A 74 4.28 18.15 -7.58
CA ARG A 74 2.84 17.87 -7.59
C ARG A 74 2.47 16.45 -7.15
N ASP A 75 3.39 15.50 -7.29
CA ASP A 75 3.21 14.09 -6.94
C ASP A 75 3.86 13.70 -5.60
N GLY A 76 4.30 14.69 -4.81
CA GLY A 76 4.82 14.52 -3.46
C GLY A 76 3.78 14.03 -2.44
N TYR A 77 2.52 13.86 -2.85
CA TYR A 77 1.47 13.25 -2.04
C TYR A 77 0.77 12.16 -2.83
N ARG A 78 0.54 11.03 -2.18
CA ARG A 78 -0.30 9.96 -2.71
C ARG A 78 -1.19 9.38 -1.63
N GLU A 79 -2.45 9.14 -1.99
CA GLU A 79 -3.41 8.40 -1.19
C GLU A 79 -3.74 7.08 -1.88
N GLU A 80 -3.63 5.96 -1.15
CA GLU A 80 -3.93 4.62 -1.65
C GLU A 80 -4.91 3.93 -0.71
N ILE A 81 -5.92 3.26 -1.26
CA ILE A 81 -6.82 2.39 -0.49
C ILE A 81 -6.21 1.00 -0.44
N ALA A 82 -6.06 0.47 0.77
CA ALA A 82 -5.44 -0.82 1.01
C ALA A 82 -6.23 -1.62 2.04
N PHE A 83 -5.94 -2.93 2.10
CA PHE A 83 -6.34 -3.77 3.21
C PHE A 83 -5.15 -3.96 4.15
N GLY A 84 -5.41 -3.94 5.44
CA GLY A 84 -4.45 -4.21 6.51
C GLY A 84 -4.85 -5.43 7.34
N ASP A 85 -3.90 -5.96 8.11
CA ASP A 85 -4.18 -7.00 9.08
C ASP A 85 -5.10 -6.47 10.20
N ARG A 86 -6.00 -7.31 10.71
CA ARG A 86 -6.94 -6.96 11.79
C ARG A 86 -6.26 -6.34 13.03
N ASN A 87 -5.02 -6.73 13.33
CA ASN A 87 -4.30 -6.23 14.49
C ASN A 87 -4.00 -4.73 14.39
N LEU A 88 -4.10 -4.14 13.20
CA LEU A 88 -3.95 -2.69 13.03
C LEU A 88 -5.09 -1.89 13.69
N ARG A 89 -6.25 -2.50 13.98
CA ARG A 89 -7.37 -1.83 14.67
C ARG A 89 -7.02 -1.36 16.08
N SER A 90 -6.11 -2.06 16.75
CA SER A 90 -5.75 -1.76 18.14
C SER A 90 -4.61 -0.75 18.26
N ILE A 91 -4.07 -0.25 17.15
CA ILE A 91 -2.99 0.74 17.17
C ILE A 91 -3.59 2.12 17.40
N SER A 92 -3.23 2.74 18.53
CA SER A 92 -3.68 4.08 18.88
C SER A 92 -3.18 5.14 17.89
N PRO A 93 -3.98 6.20 17.63
CA PRO A 93 -3.52 7.38 16.91
C PRO A 93 -2.21 7.93 17.47
N GLY A 94 -1.32 8.34 16.58
CA GLY A 94 0.00 8.86 16.91
C GLY A 94 1.09 7.80 17.08
N LEU A 95 0.75 6.51 17.23
CA LEU A 95 1.75 5.45 17.30
C LEU A 95 2.36 5.15 15.93
N ILE A 96 3.66 4.83 15.97
CA ILE A 96 4.45 4.43 14.82
C ILE A 96 4.60 2.91 14.81
N PHE A 97 4.34 2.30 13.67
CA PHE A 97 4.48 0.86 13.44
C PHE A 97 5.10 0.59 12.07
N GLN A 98 5.62 -0.61 11.86
CA GLN A 98 6.22 -1.01 10.60
C GLN A 98 5.28 -1.92 9.82
N LEU A 99 5.03 -1.59 8.55
CA LEU A 99 4.49 -2.54 7.58
C LEU A 99 5.66 -3.23 6.86
N GLU A 100 5.68 -4.56 6.97
CA GLU A 100 6.75 -5.40 6.43
C GLU A 100 6.98 -5.14 4.93
N ARG A 101 8.21 -4.73 4.59
CA ARG A 101 8.67 -4.39 3.23
C ARG A 101 8.05 -3.13 2.61
N TRP A 102 7.31 -2.34 3.39
CA TRP A 102 6.76 -1.05 2.95
C TRP A 102 7.44 0.12 3.67
N GLY A 103 7.63 0.01 4.99
CA GLY A 103 8.28 1.04 5.79
C GLY A 103 7.57 1.30 7.11
N PHE A 104 7.86 2.45 7.71
CA PHE A 104 7.24 2.91 8.95
C PHE A 104 6.05 3.82 8.65
N TYR A 105 4.98 3.65 9.42
CA TYR A 105 3.74 4.38 9.30
C TYR A 105 3.31 4.90 10.68
N ARG A 106 2.61 6.04 10.69
CA ARG A 106 1.97 6.60 11.88
C ARG A 106 0.47 6.58 11.67
N VAL A 107 -0.29 6.16 12.68
CA VAL A 107 -1.76 6.30 12.64
C VAL A 107 -2.11 7.77 12.78
N ASP A 108 -2.63 8.36 11.70
CA ASP A 108 -3.10 9.74 11.70
C ASP A 108 -4.46 9.87 12.41
N SER A 109 -5.43 9.09 11.95
CA SER A 109 -6.79 9.07 12.49
C SER A 109 -7.43 7.70 12.29
N VAL A 110 -8.37 7.34 13.17
CA VAL A 110 -9.21 6.16 13.03
C VAL A 110 -10.62 6.63 12.67
N LYS A 111 -11.17 6.11 11.56
CA LYS A 111 -12.56 6.36 11.19
C LYS A 111 -13.43 5.27 11.79
N GLU A 112 -14.43 5.67 12.56
CA GLU A 112 -15.49 4.77 13.00
C GLU A 112 -16.32 4.33 11.78
N ALA A 113 -16.57 3.03 11.66
CA ALA A 113 -17.36 2.48 10.57
C ALA A 113 -18.76 3.12 10.56
N GLY A 114 -19.13 3.78 9.45
CA GLY A 114 -20.44 4.40 9.26
C GLY A 114 -20.52 5.91 9.43
N LYS A 115 -19.44 6.62 9.78
CA LYS A 115 -19.40 8.09 9.68
C LYS A 115 -18.71 8.53 8.39
N ALA A 116 -19.46 9.19 7.51
CA ALA A 116 -18.88 9.93 6.38
C ALA A 116 -17.93 11.01 6.90
N SER A 117 -16.82 11.22 6.20
CA SER A 117 -15.99 12.41 6.42
C SER A 117 -16.76 13.65 5.93
N PRO A 118 -16.61 14.81 6.59
CA PRO A 118 -17.09 16.07 6.06
C PRO A 118 -16.44 16.41 4.71
#